data_AF-A0A9K3KJQ5-F1
#
_entry.id   AF-A0A9K3KJQ5-F1
#
_cell.length_a   1.000
_cell.length_b   1.000
_cell.length_c   1.000
_cell.angle_alpha   90.00
_cell.angle_beta   90.00
_cell.angle_gamma   90.00
#
_symmetry.space_group_name_H-M   'P 1'
#
loop_
_entity.id
_entity.type
_entity.pdbx_description
1 polymer ?
#
loop_
_entity_poly.entity_id
_entity_poly.type
_entity_poly.pdbx_seq_one_letter_code
_entity_poly.pdbx_strand_id
1 'polypeptide(L)'
;MCIADGGYAGKEYVNQCSTPNTHDRRPARRFKSRALKRHEKFNGLIKSFHSVECRFRHPLERFKLVFEAICVICQYQILETDKPLYDVLVKDVLRDDD
;
A
#
# COMPACT_ATOMS: atom_id res chain seq x y z
N MET A 1 -6.96 2.80 14.26
CA MET A 1 -7.20 1.58 13.46
C MET A 1 -6.85 1.87 12.02
N CYS A 2 -5.86 1.19 11.45
CA CYS A 2 -5.44 1.39 10.05
C CYS A 2 -6.03 0.31 9.13
N ILE A 3 -5.99 0.50 7.80
CA ILE A 3 -6.26 -0.59 6.85
C ILE A 3 -4.94 -1.27 6.52
N ALA A 4 -4.91 -2.59 6.62
CA ALA A 4 -3.72 -3.39 6.34
C ALA A 4 -4.01 -4.44 5.27
N ASP A 5 -2.95 -4.99 4.69
CA ASP A 5 -3.05 -6.11 3.77
C ASP A 5 -3.38 -7.44 4.47
N GLY A 6 -3.57 -8.50 3.69
CA GLY A 6 -3.90 -9.84 4.21
C GLY A 6 -2.77 -10.50 5.02
N GLY A 7 -1.53 -10.02 4.94
CA GLY A 7 -0.40 -10.50 5.73
C GLY A 7 -0.48 -10.11 7.21
N TYR A 8 -1.27 -9.09 7.56
CA TYR A 8 -1.47 -8.63 8.93
C TYR A 8 -2.67 -9.30 9.64
N ALA A 9 -3.09 -10.49 9.20
CA ALA A 9 -4.25 -11.20 9.77
C ALA A 9 -4.02 -11.87 11.14
N GLY A 10 -2.84 -11.68 11.76
CA GLY A 10 -2.49 -12.28 13.06
C GLY A 10 -3.30 -11.70 14.23
N LYS A 11 -3.50 -12.52 15.29
CA LYS A 11 -4.23 -12.12 16.52
C LYS A 11 -3.68 -10.84 17.17
N GLU A 12 -2.39 -10.60 17.02
CA GLU A 12 -1.68 -9.42 17.55
C GLU A 12 -2.17 -8.10 16.92
N TYR A 13 -2.73 -8.16 15.71
CA TYR A 13 -3.08 -6.98 14.91
C TYR A 13 -4.60 -6.71 14.86
N VAL A 14 -5.43 -7.60 15.41
CA VAL A 14 -6.92 -7.52 15.34
C VAL A 14 -7.47 -6.20 15.88
N ASN A 15 -6.82 -5.62 16.89
CA ASN A 15 -7.24 -4.35 17.49
C ASN A 15 -6.57 -3.12 16.86
N GLN A 16 -5.58 -3.32 15.98
CA GLN A 16 -4.75 -2.26 15.42
C GLN A 16 -5.08 -1.97 13.96
N CYS A 17 -5.38 -3.02 13.19
CA CYS A 17 -5.67 -2.92 11.76
C CYS A 17 -6.91 -3.70 11.32
N SER A 18 -7.52 -3.22 10.25
CA SER A 18 -8.61 -3.88 9.55
C SER A 18 -8.08 -4.45 8.24
N THR A 19 -8.13 -5.78 8.11
CA THR A 19 -7.72 -6.50 6.90
C THR A 19 -8.93 -6.79 6.01
N PRO A 20 -8.72 -7.19 4.74
CA PRO A 20 -9.79 -7.63 3.85
C PRO A 20 -10.46 -8.87 4.43
N ASN A 21 -11.79 -8.82 4.62
CA ASN A 21 -12.55 -9.97 5.10
C ASN A 21 -13.78 -10.22 4.20
N THR A 22 -14.28 -11.45 4.22
CA THR A 22 -15.45 -11.87 3.43
C THR A 22 -16.78 -11.37 4.03
N HIS A 23 -16.78 -11.01 5.31
CA HIS A 23 -17.95 -10.55 6.04
C HIS A 23 -18.25 -9.04 5.85
N ASP A 24 -17.38 -8.32 5.15
CA ASP A 24 -17.50 -6.88 4.93
C ASP A 24 -18.67 -6.58 3.99
N ARG A 25 -19.48 -5.58 4.35
CA ARG A 25 -20.50 -5.02 3.46
C ARG A 25 -19.85 -4.48 2.19
N ARG A 26 -20.56 -4.52 1.06
CA ARG A 26 -20.06 -4.08 -0.26
C ARG A 26 -19.29 -2.74 -0.21
N PRO A 27 -19.77 -1.66 0.45
CA PRO A 27 -19.04 -0.39 0.51
C PRO A 27 -17.71 -0.48 1.25
N ALA A 28 -17.66 -1.18 2.38
CA ALA A 28 -16.45 -1.37 3.17
C ALA A 28 -15.42 -2.23 2.41
N ARG A 29 -15.88 -3.29 1.76
CA ARG A 29 -15.04 -4.14 0.91
C ARG A 29 -14.42 -3.36 -0.26
N ARG A 30 -15.20 -2.48 -0.90
CA ARG A 30 -14.71 -1.57 -1.95
C ARG A 30 -13.66 -0.60 -1.43
N PHE A 31 -13.91 0.00 -0.28
CA PHE A 31 -12.97 0.93 0.35
C PHE A 31 -11.63 0.25 0.67
N LYS A 32 -11.67 -0.93 1.31
CA LYS A 32 -10.47 -1.73 1.60
C LYS A 32 -9.76 -2.18 0.32
N SER A 33 -10.49 -2.62 -0.71
CA SER A 33 -9.89 -3.00 -2.00
C SER A 33 -9.15 -1.84 -2.67
N ARG A 34 -9.71 -0.62 -2.63
CA ARG A 34 -9.02 0.58 -3.12
C ARG A 34 -7.75 0.86 -2.31
N ALA A 35 -7.82 0.78 -0.98
CA ALA A 35 -6.65 0.97 -0.12
C ALA A 35 -5.53 -0.04 -0.42
N LEU A 36 -5.87 -1.33 -0.60
CA LEU A 36 -4.90 -2.36 -0.98
C LEU A 36 -4.20 -2.04 -2.30
N LYS A 37 -4.96 -1.66 -3.33
CA LYS A 37 -4.36 -1.34 -4.63
C LYS A 37 -3.44 -0.12 -4.57
N ARG A 38 -3.72 0.84 -3.67
CA ARG A 38 -2.81 1.96 -3.37
C ARG A 38 -1.53 1.45 -2.72
N HIS A 39 -1.63 0.55 -1.75
CA HIS A 39 -0.46 -0.07 -1.13
C HIS A 39 0.39 -0.81 -2.17
N GLU A 40 -0.23 -1.59 -3.07
CA GLU A 40 0.50 -2.27 -4.15
C GLU A 40 1.19 -1.30 -5.11
N LYS A 41 0.52 -0.20 -5.48
CA LYS A 41 1.13 0.84 -6.32
C LYS A 41 2.33 1.49 -5.64
N PHE A 42 2.22 1.80 -4.35
CA PHE A 42 3.31 2.35 -3.55
C PHE A 42 4.47 1.37 -3.38
N ASN A 43 4.18 0.10 -3.12
CA ASN A 43 5.19 -0.97 -3.08
C ASN A 43 5.93 -1.10 -4.41
N GLY A 44 5.22 -0.95 -5.54
CA GLY A 44 5.83 -0.90 -6.87
C GLY A 44 6.80 0.28 -7.05
N LEU A 45 6.46 1.46 -6.51
CA LEU A 45 7.36 2.63 -6.53
C LEU A 45 8.61 2.40 -5.67
N ILE A 46 8.46 1.85 -4.47
CA ILE A 46 9.62 1.55 -3.61
C ILE A 46 10.54 0.54 -4.29
N LYS A 47 9.98 -0.48 -4.95
CA LYS A 47 10.75 -1.52 -5.64
C LYS A 47 11.51 -1.01 -6.87
N SER A 48 11.23 0.19 -7.40
CA SER A 48 12.02 0.76 -8.50
C SER A 48 13.40 1.25 -8.08
N PHE A 49 13.67 1.31 -6.77
CA PHE A 49 14.98 1.71 -6.25
C PHE A 49 15.89 0.48 -6.14
N HIS A 50 17.06 0.55 -6.77
CA HIS A 50 18.05 -0.54 -6.77
C HIS A 50 18.43 -1.02 -5.35
N SER A 51 18.39 -0.12 -4.37
CA SER A 51 18.66 -0.43 -2.95
C SER A 51 17.66 -1.42 -2.32
N VAL A 52 16.46 -1.53 -2.88
CA VAL A 52 15.39 -2.45 -2.43
C VAL A 52 15.18 -3.59 -3.43
N GLU A 53 15.41 -3.35 -4.72
CA GLU A 53 15.34 -4.36 -5.78
C GLU A 53 16.41 -5.45 -5.60
N CYS A 54 17.64 -5.05 -5.28
CA CYS A 54 18.76 -5.96 -5.08
C CYS A 54 19.05 -6.23 -3.60
N ARG A 55 19.80 -7.31 -3.33
CA ARG A 55 20.28 -7.60 -1.98
C ARG A 55 21.14 -6.43 -1.47
N PHE A 56 20.66 -5.77 -0.43
CA PHE A 56 21.38 -4.71 0.26
C PHE A 56 22.63 -5.26 0.96
N ARG A 57 23.79 -4.63 0.72
CA ARG A 57 25.11 -5.13 1.18
C ARG A 57 25.65 -4.42 2.43
N HIS A 58 24.89 -3.51 3.03
CA HIS A 58 25.29 -2.74 4.21
C HIS A 58 24.51 -3.18 5.47
N PRO A 59 24.94 -2.75 6.68
CA PRO A 59 24.25 -3.08 7.93
C PRO A 59 22.79 -2.62 7.96
N LEU A 60 21.99 -3.31 8.77
CA LEU A 60 20.54 -3.08 8.91
C LEU A 60 20.20 -1.62 9.30
N GLU A 61 21.04 -0.97 10.12
CA GLU A 61 20.84 0.42 10.53
C GLU A 61 20.84 1.37 9.33
N ARG A 62 21.75 1.15 8.37
CA ARG A 62 21.79 1.93 7.13
C ARG A 62 20.60 1.60 6.24
N PHE A 63 20.14 0.35 6.23
CA PHE A 63 18.96 -0.02 5.47
C PHE A 63 17.71 0.72 5.96
N LYS A 64 17.52 0.85 7.28
CA LYS A 64 16.40 1.62 7.85
C LYS A 64 16.39 3.07 7.36
N LEU A 65 17.55 3.74 7.40
CA LEU A 65 17.69 5.12 6.92
C LEU A 65 17.42 5.25 5.42
N VAL A 66 17.98 4.35 4.61
CA VAL A 66 17.77 4.34 3.15
C VAL A 66 16.30 4.06 2.81
N PHE A 67 15.68 3.11 3.50
CA PHE A 67 14.27 2.77 3.29
C PHE A 67 13.35 3.93 3.66
N GLU A 68 13.62 4.63 4.76
CA GLU A 68 12.90 5.84 5.15
C GLU A 68 13.05 6.94 4.10
N ALA A 69 14.29 7.20 3.64
CA ALA A 69 14.55 8.17 2.58
C ALA A 69 13.81 7.84 1.28
N ILE A 70 13.79 6.56 0.86
CA ILE A 70 13.04 6.10 -0.31
C ILE A 70 11.54 6.36 -0.12
N CYS A 71 10.98 6.04 1.05
CA CYS A 71 9.58 6.30 1.36
C CYS A 71 9.23 7.80 1.22
N VAL A 72 10.07 8.68 1.76
CA VAL A 72 9.90 10.15 1.67
C VAL A 72 9.98 10.63 0.23
N ILE A 73 10.94 10.12 -0.56
CA ILE A 73 11.07 10.45 -1.98
C ILE A 73 9.82 10.00 -2.75
N CYS A 74 9.32 8.79 -2.52
CA CYS A 74 8.10 8.28 -3.14
C CYS A 74 6.88 9.15 -2.78
N GLN A 75 6.76 9.58 -1.52
CA GLN A 75 5.68 10.47 -1.09
C GLN A 75 5.74 11.82 -1.81
N TYR A 76 6.93 12.43 -1.90
CA TYR A 76 7.13 13.68 -2.63
C TYR A 76 6.78 13.53 -4.12
N GLN A 77 7.24 12.45 -4.76
CA GLN A 77 6.89 12.15 -6.16
C GLN A 77 5.38 12.01 -6.38
N ILE A 78 4.64 11.43 -5.44
CA ILE A 78 3.18 11.26 -5.54
C ILE A 78 2.44 12.60 -5.37
N LEU A 79 2.95 13.49 -4.52
CA LEU A 79 2.33 14.80 -4.25
C LEU A 79 2.63 15.82 -5.35
N GLU A 80 3.84 15.80 -5.90
CA GLU A 80 4.35 16.84 -6.81
C GLU A 80 4.35 16.42 -8.28
N THR A 81 4.39 15.12 -8.57
CA THR A 81 4.26 14.60 -9.94
C THR A 81 2.83 14.12 -10.14
N ASP A 82 2.29 14.29 -11.35
CA ASP A 82 0.95 13.83 -11.76
C ASP A 82 0.86 12.28 -11.87
N LYS A 83 1.43 11.56 -10.90
CA LYS A 83 1.37 10.11 -10.71
C LYS A 83 0.37 9.83 -9.57
N PRO A 84 -0.94 9.87 -9.84
CA PRO A 84 -1.93 9.74 -8.79
C PRO A 84 -1.85 8.35 -8.15
N LEU A 85 -1.55 8.32 -6.85
CA LEU A 85 -1.75 7.12 -6.03
C LEU A 85 -3.26 6.80 -5.91
N TYR A 86 -4.10 7.82 -6.02
CA TYR A 86 -5.53 7.74 -5.70
C TYR A 86 -6.44 7.36 -6.88
N ASP A 87 -5.98 7.51 -8.14
CA ASP A 87 -6.70 7.12 -9.37
C ASP A 87 -6.50 5.64 -9.70
N VAL A 88 -6.80 4.80 -8.71
CA VAL A 88 -6.93 3.38 -8.97
C VAL A 88 -8.36 3.15 -9.46
N LEU A 89 -8.50 3.03 -10.79
CA LEU A 89 -9.72 2.53 -11.43
C LEU A 89 -9.96 1.08 -10.97
N VAL A 90 -10.89 0.88 -10.03
CA VAL A 90 -11.41 -0.44 -9.74
C VAL A 90 -12.47 -0.70 -10.81
N LYS A 91 -12.21 -1.64 -11.74
CA LYS A 91 -13.15 -1.99 -12.83
C LYS A 91 -14.57 -2.33 -12.34
N ASP A 92 -14.74 -2.66 -11.07
CA ASP A 92 -16.06 -2.87 -10.43
C ASP A 92 -16.82 -1.57 -10.08
N VAL A 93 -16.31 -0.38 -10.45
CA VAL A 93 -16.98 0.92 -10.22
C VAL A 93 -17.95 1.28 -11.35
N LEU A 94 -17.89 0.61 -12.51
CA LEU A 94 -18.77 0.87 -13.66
C LEU A 94 -19.85 -0.21 -13.87
N ARG A 95 -20.09 -1.09 -12.88
CA ARG A 95 -21.05 -2.21 -13.00
C ARG A 95 -22.08 -2.23 -11.86
N ASP A 96 -22.52 -1.07 -11.40
CA ASP A 96 -23.72 -1.00 -10.54
C ASP A 96 -24.73 0.05 -11.01
N ASP A 97 -24.79 0.32 -12.31
CA ASP A 97 -25.99 0.91 -12.94
C ASP A 97 -26.67 -0.20 -13.76
N ASP A 98 -27.24 -1.19 -13.06
CA ASP A 98 -28.31 -2.10 -13.51
C ASP A 98 -28.93 -2.82 -12.29
#